data_AF-A0A158JVC0-F1
#
_entry.id   AF-A0A158JVC0-F1
#
_cell.length_a   1.000
_cell.length_b   1.000
_cell.length_c   1.000
_cell.angle_alpha   90.00
_cell.angle_beta   90.00
_cell.angle_gamma   90.00
#
_symmetry.space_group_name_H-M   'P 1'
#
loop_
_entity.id
_entity.type
_entity.pdbx_description
1 polymer ?
#
loop_
_entity_poly.entity_id
_entity_poly.type
_entity_poly.pdbx_seq_one_letter_code
_entity_poly.pdbx_strand_id
1 'polypeptide(L)'
;MNKAQIEGEFHGNATWGASQAGIAKAVVESLEDGTLPPEAENEWVVVSANWVNPKTDDLDTVYRNNYRAAKHAIQAAMLGLPGKEEVFAASRDVSNPFYTPNQR
;
A
#
# COMPACT_ATOMS: atom_id res chain seq x y z
N MET A 1 -8.61 -0.81 6.24
CA MET A 1 -8.62 0.04 7.45
C MET A 1 -7.87 1.33 7.15
N ASN A 2 -8.42 2.50 7.45
CA ASN A 2 -7.76 3.80 7.23
C ASN A 2 -6.75 4.12 8.34
N LYS A 3 -5.62 4.73 7.96
CA LYS A 3 -4.58 5.22 8.90
C LYS A 3 -4.75 6.67 9.33
N ALA A 4 -5.45 7.47 8.54
CA ALA A 4 -5.76 8.86 8.84
C ALA A 4 -7.21 8.98 9.34
N GLN A 5 -7.47 9.89 10.28
CA GLN A 5 -8.84 10.27 10.62
C GLN A 5 -9.51 10.83 9.36
N ILE A 6 -10.76 10.44 9.10
CA ILE A 6 -11.50 10.96 7.96
C ILE A 6 -11.90 12.41 8.23
N GLU A 7 -11.58 13.29 7.28
CA GLU A 7 -11.76 14.73 7.39
C GLU A 7 -12.63 15.21 6.22
N GLY A 8 -13.92 15.40 6.49
CA GLY A 8 -14.88 15.83 5.48
C GLY A 8 -15.21 14.77 4.43
N GLU A 9 -16.13 15.13 3.55
CA GLU A 9 -16.72 14.21 2.57
C GLU A 9 -15.72 13.81 1.48
N PHE A 10 -14.93 14.75 0.97
CA PHE A 10 -13.99 14.46 -0.12
C PHE A 10 -12.92 13.43 0.30
N HIS A 11 -12.34 13.59 1.49
CA HIS A 11 -11.37 12.61 2.01
C HIS A 11 -12.03 11.24 2.26
N GLY A 12 -13.28 11.21 2.74
CA GLY A 12 -14.06 9.99 2.86
C GLY A 12 -14.25 9.28 1.51
N ASN A 13 -14.69 10.03 0.49
CA ASN A 13 -14.87 9.51 -0.88
C ASN A 13 -13.53 9.06 -1.51
N ALA A 14 -12.44 9.75 -1.23
CA ALA A 14 -11.10 9.32 -1.63
C ALA A 14 -10.69 8.00 -0.97
N THR A 15 -11.00 7.82 0.32
CA THR A 15 -10.63 6.63 1.08
C THR A 15 -11.47 5.40 0.71
N TRP A 16 -12.79 5.54 0.67
CA TRP A 16 -13.72 4.42 0.45
C TRP A 16 -14.17 4.25 -1.00
N GLY A 17 -13.90 5.22 -1.86
CA GLY A 17 -14.08 5.12 -3.31
C GLY A 17 -12.76 4.81 -4.01
N ALA A 18 -11.95 5.83 -4.26
CA ALA A 18 -10.76 5.73 -5.09
C ALA A 18 -9.69 4.76 -4.54
N SER A 19 -9.31 4.90 -3.27
CA SER A 19 -8.31 4.02 -2.64
C SER A 19 -8.81 2.58 -2.56
N GLN A 20 -10.05 2.38 -2.12
CA GLN A 20 -10.67 1.04 -2.05
C GLN A 20 -10.70 0.35 -3.42
N ALA A 21 -11.13 1.05 -4.47
CA ALA A 21 -11.19 0.49 -5.82
C ALA A 21 -9.79 0.13 -6.35
N GLY A 22 -8.79 0.97 -6.09
CA GLY A 22 -7.40 0.69 -6.48
C GLY A 22 -6.85 -0.56 -5.81
N ILE A 23 -7.07 -0.71 -4.49
CA ILE A 23 -6.63 -1.88 -3.72
C ILE A 23 -7.35 -3.14 -4.20
N ALA A 24 -8.67 -3.08 -4.38
CA ALA A 24 -9.46 -4.23 -4.85
C ALA A 24 -8.99 -4.72 -6.23
N LYS A 25 -8.76 -3.80 -7.17
CA LYS A 25 -8.20 -4.14 -8.49
C LYS A 25 -6.85 -4.82 -8.38
N ALA A 26 -5.95 -4.31 -7.53
CA ALA A 26 -4.63 -4.90 -7.35
C ALA A 26 -4.69 -6.34 -6.81
N VAL A 27 -5.63 -6.65 -5.90
CA VAL A 27 -5.84 -8.01 -5.39
C VAL A 27 -6.34 -8.92 -6.51
N VAL A 28 -7.40 -8.51 -7.22
CA VAL A 28 -8.00 -9.31 -8.31
C VAL A 28 -6.98 -9.61 -9.40
N GLU A 29 -6.26 -8.59 -9.88
CA GLU A 29 -5.23 -8.81 -10.91
C GLU A 29 -4.06 -9.65 -10.41
N SER A 30 -3.79 -9.67 -9.09
CA SER A 30 -2.74 -10.53 -8.53
C SER A 30 -3.16 -12.00 -8.48
N LEU A 31 -4.45 -12.29 -8.34
CA LEU A 31 -4.98 -13.64 -8.52
C LEU A 31 -4.94 -14.02 -10.01
N GLU A 32 -5.38 -13.11 -10.89
CA GLU A 32 -5.46 -13.36 -12.34
C GLU A 32 -4.07 -13.62 -12.96
N ASP A 33 -3.04 -12.87 -12.57
CA ASP A 33 -1.68 -13.03 -13.09
C ASP A 33 -0.84 -14.10 -12.35
N GLY A 34 -1.42 -14.75 -11.33
CA GLY A 34 -0.76 -15.79 -10.54
C GLY A 34 0.27 -15.30 -9.52
N THR A 35 0.37 -13.98 -9.28
CA THR A 35 1.18 -13.45 -8.15
C THR A 35 0.67 -14.01 -6.82
N LEU A 36 -0.65 -14.00 -6.63
CA LEU A 36 -1.33 -14.73 -5.56
C LEU A 36 -1.65 -16.14 -6.08
N PRO A 37 -1.36 -17.19 -5.29
CA PRO A 37 -1.61 -18.55 -5.72
C PRO A 37 -3.12 -18.89 -5.60
N PRO A 38 -3.60 -19.96 -6.26
CA PRO A 38 -5.03 -20.29 -6.31
C PRO A 38 -5.69 -20.45 -4.94
N GLU A 39 -4.99 -20.98 -3.93
CA GLU A 39 -5.52 -21.09 -2.57
C GLU A 39 -5.90 -19.72 -1.95
N ALA A 40 -5.28 -18.63 -2.41
CA ALA A 40 -5.58 -17.29 -1.92
C ALA A 40 -6.99 -16.79 -2.32
N GLU A 41 -7.66 -17.47 -3.27
CA GLU A 41 -9.02 -17.13 -3.70
C GLU A 41 -10.03 -17.23 -2.55
N ASN A 42 -9.94 -18.29 -1.75
CA ASN A 42 -10.96 -18.62 -0.74
C ASN A 42 -10.39 -18.91 0.65
N GLU A 43 -9.09 -19.15 0.80
CA GLU A 43 -8.49 -19.55 2.09
C GLU A 43 -7.74 -18.41 2.78
N TRP A 44 -7.49 -17.30 2.08
CA TRP A 44 -6.65 -16.21 2.60
C TRP A 44 -7.48 -14.96 2.90
N VAL A 45 -6.91 -14.11 3.75
CA VAL A 45 -7.43 -12.77 4.03
C VAL A 45 -6.35 -11.73 3.74
N VAL A 46 -6.68 -10.72 2.93
CA VAL A 46 -5.81 -9.57 2.71
C VAL A 46 -6.22 -8.45 3.66
N VAL A 47 -5.32 -8.11 4.58
CA VAL A 47 -5.53 -6.98 5.50
C VAL A 47 -4.78 -5.76 4.97
N SER A 48 -5.51 -4.78 4.47
CA SER A 48 -4.95 -3.51 3.99
C SER A 48 -5.14 -2.38 5.00
N ALA A 49 -4.03 -1.69 5.31
CA ALA A 49 -4.02 -0.45 6.09
C ALA A 49 -3.61 0.71 5.19
N ASN A 50 -4.58 1.41 4.62
CA ASN A 50 -4.36 2.45 3.62
C ASN A 50 -4.19 3.83 4.26
N TRP A 51 -3.32 4.63 3.66
CA TRP A 51 -3.15 6.04 4.00
C TRP A 51 -3.57 6.88 2.79
N VAL A 52 -4.51 7.79 3.03
CA VAL A 52 -4.90 8.84 2.09
C VAL A 52 -4.65 10.15 2.81
N ASN A 53 -4.04 11.12 2.12
CA ASN A 53 -3.80 12.43 2.68
C ASN A 53 -5.15 13.15 2.85
N PRO A 54 -5.50 13.67 4.04
CA PRO A 54 -6.71 14.47 4.23
C PRO A 54 -6.81 15.68 3.29
N LYS A 55 -5.68 16.20 2.82
CA LYS A 55 -5.60 17.32 1.87
C LYS A 55 -5.60 16.89 0.40
N THR A 56 -5.95 15.65 0.09
CA THR A 56 -6.07 15.18 -1.30
C THR A 56 -7.17 15.94 -2.04
N ASP A 57 -6.94 16.20 -3.31
CA ASP A 57 -7.86 16.91 -4.22
C ASP A 57 -8.06 16.18 -5.57
N ASP A 58 -7.32 15.09 -5.81
CA ASP A 58 -7.40 14.29 -7.04
C ASP A 58 -7.67 12.81 -6.72
N LEU A 59 -8.90 12.37 -7.00
CA LEU A 59 -9.34 10.99 -6.82
C LEU A 59 -8.61 10.00 -7.75
N ASP A 60 -8.27 10.40 -8.97
CA ASP A 60 -7.57 9.52 -9.89
C ASP A 60 -6.13 9.28 -9.45
N THR A 61 -5.48 10.30 -8.87
CA THR A 61 -4.17 10.14 -8.25
C THR A 61 -4.24 9.21 -7.03
N VAL A 62 -5.27 9.35 -6.17
CA VAL A 62 -5.48 8.42 -5.05
C VAL A 62 -5.66 6.99 -5.55
N TYR A 63 -6.49 6.78 -6.57
CA TYR A 63 -6.73 5.47 -7.17
C TYR A 63 -5.44 4.85 -7.71
N ARG A 64 -4.72 5.56 -8.60
CA ARG A 64 -3.48 5.05 -9.22
C ARG A 64 -2.41 4.72 -8.20
N ASN A 65 -2.23 5.59 -7.20
CA ASN A 65 -1.20 5.40 -6.18
C ASN A 65 -1.54 4.22 -5.26
N ASN A 66 -2.80 4.08 -4.83
CA ASN A 66 -3.21 2.96 -3.99
C ASN A 66 -3.20 1.62 -4.75
N TYR A 67 -3.59 1.62 -6.02
CA TYR A 67 -3.45 0.45 -6.89
C TYR A 67 -1.99 0.00 -7.01
N ARG A 68 -1.08 0.92 -7.39
CA ARG A 68 0.35 0.60 -7.53
C ARG A 68 0.98 0.16 -6.21
N ALA A 69 0.66 0.85 -5.12
CA ALA A 69 1.18 0.51 -3.79
C ALA A 69 0.69 -0.87 -3.33
N ALA A 70 -0.60 -1.19 -3.52
CA ALA A 70 -1.15 -2.50 -3.18
C ALA A 70 -0.53 -3.61 -4.04
N LYS A 71 -0.43 -3.40 -5.36
CA LYS A 71 0.19 -4.38 -6.28
C LYS A 71 1.64 -4.66 -5.90
N HIS A 72 2.41 -3.60 -5.63
CA HIS A 72 3.80 -3.73 -5.19
C HIS A 72 3.92 -4.41 -3.82
N ALA A 73 3.05 -4.07 -2.86
CA ALA A 73 3.05 -4.70 -1.54
C ALA A 73 2.74 -6.20 -1.62
N ILE A 74 1.78 -6.61 -2.45
CA ILE A 74 1.45 -8.02 -2.71
C ILE A 74 2.67 -8.73 -3.32
N GLN A 75 3.25 -8.18 -4.39
CA GLN A 75 4.45 -8.76 -5.02
C GLN A 75 5.61 -8.89 -4.03
N ALA A 76 5.89 -7.85 -3.25
CA ALA A 76 6.94 -7.88 -2.24
C ALA A 76 6.68 -8.94 -1.16
N ALA A 77 5.44 -9.07 -0.69
CA ALA A 77 5.05 -10.09 0.29
C ALA A 77 5.27 -11.52 -0.26
N MET A 78 4.85 -11.76 -1.50
CA MET A 78 4.99 -13.08 -2.15
C MET A 78 6.45 -13.44 -2.45
N LEU A 79 7.31 -12.44 -2.68
CA LEU A 79 8.74 -12.61 -2.93
C LEU A 79 9.61 -12.54 -1.66
N GLY A 80 9.02 -12.24 -0.50
CA GLY A 80 9.77 -12.04 0.75
C GLY A 80 10.72 -10.85 0.70
N LEU A 81 10.31 -9.76 0.03
CA LEU A 81 11.10 -8.54 -0.15
C LEU A 81 10.70 -7.43 0.84
N PRO A 82 11.64 -6.53 1.21
CA PRO A 82 13.08 -6.62 0.92
C PRO A 82 13.75 -7.76 1.69
N GLY A 83 14.86 -8.27 1.16
CA GLY A 83 15.64 -9.30 1.83
C GLY A 83 16.33 -8.76 3.10
N LYS A 84 16.62 -9.66 4.05
CA LYS A 84 17.25 -9.31 5.34
C LYS A 84 18.54 -8.48 5.19
N GLU A 85 19.38 -8.83 4.23
CA GLU A 85 20.66 -8.15 4.00
C GLU A 85 20.47 -6.71 3.50
N GLU A 86 19.48 -6.50 2.62
CA GLU A 86 19.11 -5.17 2.12
C GLU A 86 18.61 -4.29 3.26
N VAL A 87 17.75 -4.85 4.14
CA VAL A 87 17.28 -4.15 5.34
C VAL A 87 18.43 -3.77 6.27
N PHE A 88 19.41 -4.67 6.47
CA PHE A 88 20.59 -4.40 7.31
C PHE A 88 21.55 -3.40 6.70
N ALA A 89 21.62 -3.31 5.37
CA ALA A 89 22.40 -2.28 4.70
C ALA A 89 21.72 -0.92 4.85
N ALA A 90 20.40 -0.85 4.59
CA ALA A 90 19.61 0.38 4.70
C ALA A 90 19.57 0.93 6.13
N SER A 91 19.63 0.08 7.15
CA SER A 91 19.63 0.53 8.56
C SER A 91 20.88 1.29 8.99
N ARG A 92 21.96 1.27 8.19
CA ARG A 92 23.21 2.00 8.47
C ARG A 92 23.13 3.47 8.08
N ASP A 93 22.25 3.83 7.15
CA ASP A 93 22.05 5.19 6.66
C ASP A 93 20.56 5.50 6.54
N VAL A 94 19.91 5.64 7.70
CA VAL A 94 18.46 5.85 7.77
C VAL A 94 18.10 7.28 7.40
N SER A 95 17.32 7.46 6.34
CA SER A 95 16.68 8.73 6.01
C SER A 95 15.32 8.51 5.35
N ASN A 96 14.41 9.46 5.51
CA ASN A 96 13.13 9.49 4.79
C ASN A 96 12.67 10.95 4.59
N PRO A 97 11.63 11.21 3.78
CA PRO A 97 11.16 12.57 3.47
C PRO A 97 10.75 13.42 4.69
N PHE A 98 10.56 12.83 5.86
CA PHE A 98 10.12 13.52 7.08
C PHE A 98 11.20 13.59 8.16
N TYR A 99 12.24 12.76 8.09
CA TYR A 99 13.21 12.64 9.17
C TYR A 99 14.54 12.03 8.71
N THR A 100 15.64 12.60 9.21
CA THR A 100 16.98 11.99 9.16
C THR A 100 17.57 12.09 10.57
N PRO A 101 18.02 10.98 11.20
CA PRO A 101 18.63 11.02 12.52
C PRO A 101 19.97 11.76 12.49
N ASN A 102 20.27 12.49 13.57
CA ASN A 102 21.61 13.02 13.76
C ASN A 102 22.61 11.87 13.94
N GLN A 103 23.75 11.92 13.23
CA GLN A 103 24.86 10.99 13.45
C GLN A 103 25.43 11.22 14.85
N ARG A 104 25.43 10.19 15.70
CA ARG A 104 26.14 10.22 16.99
C ARG A 104 27.61 9.89 16.79
#